data_AF-A0A8J7XJH7-F1
#
_entry.id   AF-A0A8J7XJH7-F1
#
_cell.length_a   1.000
_cell.length_b   1.000
_cell.length_c   1.000
_cell.angle_alpha   90.00
_cell.angle_beta   90.00
_cell.angle_gamma   90.00
#
_symmetry.space_group_name_H-M   'P 1'
#
loop_
_entity.id
_entity.type
_entity.pdbx_description
1 polymer ?
#
loop_
_entity_poly.entity_id
_entity_poly.type
_entity_poly.pdbx_seq_one_letter_code
_entity_poly.pdbx_strand_id
1 'polypeptide(L)'
;MKDETVITCVEVTGTLKIDHNVRDLCRKPYPGHPKGCPNYGKKKECPPQAPLLEDFIDISQPHYFVVLKCIRNGRFPNQESTLEEAQFHSYWSDTLEKILCKYIQEFQKDHPGTVFTYHPSAVGVDVLETARNVGIPLQENPEKVFHKIVLIGYPVVRDPIE
;
A
#
# COMPACT_ATOMS: atom_id res chain seq x y z
N MET A 1 20.24 0.35 -18.27
CA MET A 1 19.08 1.22 -18.55
C MET A 1 18.41 1.49 -17.21
N LYS A 2 18.16 2.75 -16.84
CA LYS A 2 17.63 3.09 -15.50
C LYS A 2 16.14 2.74 -15.44
N ASP A 3 15.66 2.21 -14.33
CA ASP A 3 14.22 2.02 -14.11
C ASP A 3 13.52 3.39 -14.12
N GLU A 4 12.34 3.46 -14.73
CA GLU A 4 11.52 4.67 -14.77
C GLU A 4 10.53 4.66 -13.61
N THR A 5 10.44 5.76 -12.87
CA THR A 5 9.48 5.90 -11.76
C THR A 5 8.56 7.08 -12.00
N VAL A 6 7.27 6.86 -11.76
CA VAL A 6 6.22 7.88 -11.86
C VAL A 6 5.44 7.86 -10.55
N ILE A 7 5.29 9.01 -9.91
CA ILE A 7 4.41 9.17 -8.75
C ILE A 7 3.16 9.92 -9.18
N THR A 8 2.01 9.40 -8.78
CA THR A 8 0.71 10.05 -8.95
C THR A 8 -0.01 10.06 -7.61
N CYS A 9 -0.73 11.14 -7.32
CA CYS A 9 -1.62 11.24 -6.18
C CYS A 9 -3.04 11.32 -6.70
N VAL A 10 -3.91 10.43 -6.21
CA VAL A 10 -5.30 10.30 -6.66
C VAL A 10 -6.18 10.37 -5.43
N GLU A 11 -7.11 11.31 -5.40
CA GLU A 11 -8.14 11.35 -4.36
C GLU A 11 -9.06 10.13 -4.51
N VAL A 12 -9.29 9.44 -3.40
CA VAL A 12 -10.11 8.21 -3.32
C VAL A 12 -11.34 8.40 -2.41
N THR A 13 -11.64 9.64 -2.02
CA THR A 13 -12.80 10.00 -1.21
C THR A 13 -14.11 9.45 -1.79
N GLY A 14 -14.84 8.66 -0.99
CA GLY A 14 -16.10 8.03 -1.41
C GLY A 14 -15.94 6.83 -2.35
N THR A 15 -14.71 6.44 -2.70
CA THR A 15 -14.42 5.30 -3.59
C THR A 15 -13.63 4.17 -2.91
N LEU A 16 -13.14 4.40 -1.68
CA LEU A 16 -12.49 3.37 -0.87
C LEU A 16 -13.39 2.15 -0.73
N LYS A 17 -12.87 0.99 -1.14
CA LYS A 17 -13.47 -0.29 -0.80
C LYS A 17 -12.90 -0.77 0.53
N ILE A 18 -13.72 -0.68 1.57
CA ILE A 18 -13.39 -1.23 2.89
C ILE A 18 -13.88 -2.67 2.94
N ASP A 19 -12.96 -3.60 3.16
CA ASP A 19 -13.23 -5.02 3.39
C ASP A 19 -12.17 -5.57 4.34
N HIS A 20 -12.52 -5.75 5.61
CA HIS A 20 -11.57 -6.20 6.62
C HIS A 20 -11.06 -7.64 6.37
N ASN A 21 -11.72 -8.44 5.54
CA ASN A 21 -11.24 -9.77 5.17
C ASN A 21 -9.93 -9.73 4.36
N VAL A 22 -9.61 -8.59 3.72
CA VAL A 22 -8.33 -8.44 3.01
C VAL A 22 -7.13 -8.49 3.95
N ARG A 23 -7.32 -8.32 5.27
CA ARG A 23 -6.28 -8.52 6.28
C ARG A 23 -5.81 -9.97 6.35
N ASP A 24 -6.66 -10.93 6.00
CA ASP A 24 -6.31 -12.35 5.95
C ASP A 24 -5.43 -12.70 4.75
N LEU A 25 -5.27 -11.81 3.76
CA LEU A 25 -4.30 -12.00 2.67
C LEU A 25 -2.87 -12.18 3.22
N CYS A 26 -2.54 -11.54 4.35
CA CYS A 26 -1.24 -11.71 5.00
C CYS A 26 -1.01 -13.14 5.52
N ARG A 27 -2.05 -13.96 5.68
CA ARG A 27 -1.93 -15.37 6.13
C ARG A 27 -1.92 -16.35 4.96
N LYS A 28 -2.32 -15.91 3.76
CA LYS A 28 -2.34 -16.77 2.59
C LYS A 28 -0.89 -17.13 2.23
N PRO A 29 -0.58 -18.43 2.07
CA PRO A 29 0.71 -18.86 1.57
C PRO A 29 1.03 -18.14 0.28
N TYR A 30 2.25 -17.65 0.19
CA TYR A 30 2.81 -17.22 -1.06
C TYR A 30 4.26 -17.71 -1.11
N PRO A 31 4.89 -17.61 -2.25
CA PRO A 31 6.11 -18.36 -2.53
C PRO A 31 7.29 -17.80 -1.74
N GLY A 32 8.18 -18.69 -1.29
CA GLY A 32 9.16 -18.41 -0.24
C GLY A 32 8.55 -18.27 1.17
N HIS A 33 7.22 -18.25 1.28
CA HIS A 33 6.46 -17.95 2.49
C HIS A 33 5.22 -18.85 2.64
N PRO A 34 5.39 -20.18 2.80
CA PRO A 34 4.30 -21.16 2.83
C PRO A 34 3.31 -20.98 3.98
N LYS A 35 3.63 -20.11 4.96
CA LYS A 35 2.78 -19.76 6.10
C LYS A 35 2.20 -18.34 6.00
N GLY A 36 2.33 -17.69 4.84
CA GLY A 36 2.00 -16.29 4.62
C GLY A 36 3.10 -15.33 5.05
N CYS A 37 2.74 -14.05 5.14
CA CYS A 37 3.66 -12.93 5.34
C CYS A 37 4.49 -13.13 6.60
N PRO A 38 5.83 -13.03 6.51
CA PRO A 38 6.71 -13.23 7.66
C PRO A 38 6.53 -12.15 8.74
N ASN A 39 5.87 -11.03 8.42
CA ASN A 39 5.59 -9.92 9.34
C ASN A 39 4.20 -10.01 10.01
N TYR A 40 3.33 -10.93 9.59
CA TYR A 40 2.01 -11.10 10.21
C TYR A 40 2.17 -11.35 11.71
N GLY A 41 1.44 -10.58 12.52
CA GLY A 41 1.48 -10.68 13.97
C GLY A 41 2.72 -10.08 14.65
N LYS A 42 3.69 -9.53 13.92
CA LYS A 42 4.99 -9.10 14.50
C LYS A 42 5.12 -7.60 14.71
N LYS A 43 4.56 -6.79 13.80
CA LYS A 43 4.71 -5.33 13.81
C LYS A 43 3.37 -4.64 14.11
N LYS A 44 3.41 -3.42 14.65
CA LYS A 44 2.20 -2.65 14.98
C LYS A 44 1.39 -2.29 13.72
N GLU A 45 2.05 -2.12 12.59
CA GLU A 45 1.45 -1.83 11.29
C GLU A 45 1.00 -3.08 10.51
N CYS A 46 1.15 -4.27 11.08
CA CYS A 46 0.73 -5.54 10.46
C CYS A 46 -0.52 -6.11 11.15
N PRO A 47 -1.39 -6.86 10.45
CA PRO A 47 -2.50 -7.54 11.10
C PRO A 47 -2.01 -8.63 12.06
N PRO A 48 -2.76 -8.93 13.13
CA PRO A 48 -4.01 -8.26 13.54
C PRO A 48 -3.80 -6.95 14.32
N GLN A 49 -2.56 -6.52 14.58
CA GLN A 49 -2.25 -5.35 15.41
C GLN A 49 -2.52 -4.00 14.74
N ALA A 50 -2.43 -3.95 13.41
CA ALA A 50 -2.75 -2.75 12.64
C ALA A 50 -4.18 -2.29 12.95
N PRO A 51 -4.40 -0.98 13.22
CA PRO A 51 -5.74 -0.46 13.45
C PRO A 51 -6.63 -0.71 12.23
N LEU A 52 -7.94 -0.79 12.44
CA LEU A 52 -8.87 -0.70 11.33
C LEU A 52 -8.80 0.70 10.72
N LEU A 53 -9.13 0.83 9.44
CA LEU A 53 -9.09 2.10 8.73
C LEU A 53 -9.91 3.16 9.49
N GLU A 54 -11.08 2.77 9.97
CA GLU A 54 -12.05 3.61 10.66
C GLU A 54 -11.58 4.08 12.05
N ASP A 55 -10.56 3.43 12.61
CA ASP A 55 -9.90 3.87 13.85
C ASP A 55 -8.69 4.78 13.56
N PHE A 56 -8.25 4.84 12.30
CA PHE A 56 -6.99 5.45 11.90
C PHE A 56 -7.18 6.72 11.05
N ILE A 57 -8.08 6.68 10.06
CA ILE A 57 -8.40 7.78 9.14
C ILE A 57 -9.89 8.11 9.25
N ASP A 58 -10.20 9.39 9.37
CA ASP A 58 -11.55 9.91 9.23
C ASP A 58 -12.00 9.82 7.77
N ILE A 59 -12.86 8.85 7.47
CA ILE A 59 -13.37 8.60 6.12
C ILE A 59 -14.31 9.70 5.60
N SER A 60 -14.75 10.63 6.46
CA SER A 60 -15.52 11.81 6.04
C SER A 60 -14.63 12.93 5.47
N GLN A 61 -13.32 12.87 5.74
CA GLN A 61 -12.34 13.81 5.24
C GLN A 61 -11.70 13.31 3.94
N PRO A 62 -11.08 14.19 3.15
CA PRO A 62 -10.35 13.79 1.95
C PRO A 62 -9.26 12.76 2.24
N HIS A 63 -9.18 11.73 1.40
CA HIS A 63 -8.15 10.70 1.47
C HIS A 63 -7.62 10.37 0.09
N TYR A 64 -6.35 9.97 0.03
CA TYR A 64 -5.56 9.92 -1.19
C TYR A 64 -4.76 8.64 -1.30
N PHE A 65 -4.72 8.07 -2.50
CA PHE A 65 -3.72 7.10 -2.89
C PHE A 65 -2.53 7.82 -3.50
N VAL A 66 -1.37 7.68 -2.85
CA VAL A 66 -0.08 7.98 -3.47
C VAL A 66 0.43 6.70 -4.11
N VAL A 67 0.48 6.71 -5.45
CA VAL A 67 0.86 5.57 -6.27
C VAL A 67 2.22 5.83 -6.87
N LEU A 68 3.22 5.05 -6.45
CA LEU A 68 4.51 4.98 -7.12
C LEU A 68 4.48 3.82 -8.13
N LYS A 69 4.45 4.17 -9.40
CA LYS A 69 4.62 3.26 -10.54
C LYS A 69 6.10 3.14 -10.86
N CYS A 70 6.61 1.92 -10.94
CA CYS A 70 7.97 1.62 -11.38
C CYS A 70 7.91 0.75 -12.64
N ILE A 71 8.50 1.24 -13.74
CA ILE A 71 8.60 0.54 -15.01
C ILE A 71 10.04 0.04 -15.14
N ARG A 72 10.21 -1.27 -15.11
CA ARG A 72 11.52 -1.87 -15.23
C ARG A 72 11.94 -2.02 -16.68
N ASN A 73 13.19 -1.66 -16.91
CA ASN A 73 13.84 -1.76 -18.19
C ASN A 73 14.52 -3.14 -18.34
N GLY A 74 13.68 -4.18 -18.32
CA GLY A 74 14.02 -5.60 -18.30
C GLY A 74 12.87 -6.42 -17.69
N ARG A 75 12.92 -7.76 -17.78
CA ARG A 75 12.06 -8.60 -16.92
C ARG A 75 12.54 -8.45 -15.48
N PHE A 76 11.64 -8.46 -14.50
CA PHE A 76 12.06 -8.82 -13.14
C PHE A 76 12.87 -10.11 -13.26
N PRO A 77 14.02 -10.25 -12.56
CA PRO A 77 14.82 -11.45 -12.68
C PRO A 77 13.87 -12.63 -12.49
N ASN A 78 13.74 -13.45 -13.55
CA ASN A 78 13.12 -14.75 -13.45
C ASN A 78 14.03 -15.50 -12.47
N GLN A 79 13.73 -15.43 -11.18
CA GLN A 79 14.22 -16.47 -10.32
C GLN A 79 13.51 -17.72 -10.83
N GLU A 80 14.29 -18.73 -11.21
CA GLU A 80 13.75 -20.07 -11.49
C GLU A 80 13.16 -20.72 -10.23
N SER A 81 13.14 -20.03 -9.08
CA SER A 81 12.10 -20.25 -8.09
C SER A 81 10.79 -19.70 -8.63
N THR A 82 9.96 -20.61 -9.15
CA THR A 82 8.53 -20.49 -9.48
C THR A 82 7.98 -19.08 -9.37
N LEU A 83 7.53 -18.51 -10.51
CA LEU A 83 6.65 -17.35 -10.85
C LEU A 83 5.96 -16.48 -9.79
N GLU A 84 6.41 -16.59 -8.57
CA GLU A 84 5.56 -16.80 -7.44
C GLU A 84 6.33 -16.09 -6.28
N GLU A 85 7.67 -16.18 -6.20
CA GLU A 85 8.49 -15.49 -5.17
C GLU A 85 8.69 -13.98 -5.42
N ALA A 86 8.57 -13.56 -6.69
CA ALA A 86 8.91 -12.19 -7.11
C ALA A 86 7.82 -11.14 -6.81
N GLN A 87 6.61 -11.56 -6.44
CA GLN A 87 5.46 -10.65 -6.46
C GLN A 87 5.26 -9.81 -5.20
N PHE A 88 5.84 -10.19 -4.05
CA PHE A 88 5.33 -9.62 -2.78
C PHE A 88 6.35 -8.96 -1.84
N HIS A 89 7.65 -9.22 -1.90
CA HIS A 89 8.50 -8.77 -0.78
C HIS A 89 9.94 -8.29 -1.05
N SER A 90 10.63 -8.71 -2.12
CA SER A 90 12.07 -8.41 -2.26
C SER A 90 12.41 -7.18 -3.12
N TYR A 91 11.44 -6.57 -3.81
CA TYR A 91 11.69 -5.37 -4.63
C TYR A 91 11.24 -4.06 -3.96
N TRP A 92 11.21 -4.05 -2.63
CA TRP A 92 11.26 -2.82 -1.85
C TRP A 92 12.71 -2.36 -1.83
N SER A 93 13.21 -1.82 -2.95
CA SER A 93 14.52 -1.18 -2.86
C SER A 93 14.35 0.02 -1.93
N ASP A 94 15.26 0.19 -0.98
CA ASP A 94 15.32 1.35 -0.08
C ASP A 94 15.21 2.66 -0.87
N THR A 95 15.61 2.67 -2.15
CA THR A 95 15.44 3.76 -3.09
C THR A 95 13.98 4.12 -3.33
N LEU A 96 13.11 3.16 -3.67
CA LEU A 96 11.68 3.44 -3.94
C LEU A 96 10.97 3.95 -2.68
N GLU A 97 11.30 3.37 -1.52
CA GLU A 97 10.76 3.82 -0.23
C GLU A 97 11.23 5.24 0.11
N LYS A 98 12.50 5.58 -0.13
CA LYS A 98 13.00 6.95 0.03
C LYS A 98 12.29 7.95 -0.89
N ILE A 99 12.00 7.57 -2.14
CA ILE A 99 11.26 8.43 -3.08
C ILE A 99 9.84 8.68 -2.56
N LEU A 100 9.12 7.62 -2.14
CA LEU A 100 7.79 7.74 -1.55
C LEU A 100 7.80 8.58 -0.28
N CYS A 101 8.73 8.32 0.63
CA CYS A 101 8.88 9.04 1.89
C CYS A 101 9.08 10.54 1.63
N LYS A 102 9.95 10.91 0.67
CA LYS A 102 10.13 12.32 0.27
C LYS A 102 8.83 12.92 -0.26
N TYR A 103 8.10 12.20 -1.11
CA TYR A 103 6.82 12.71 -1.64
C TYR A 103 5.79 12.92 -0.53
N ILE A 104 5.65 11.96 0.38
CA ILE A 104 4.73 12.05 1.53
C ILE A 104 5.10 13.24 2.41
N GLN A 105 6.39 13.46 2.69
CA GLN A 105 6.86 14.60 3.47
C GLN A 105 6.50 15.94 2.82
N GLU A 106 6.64 16.08 1.50
CA GLU A 106 6.20 17.29 0.79
C GLU A 106 4.68 17.43 0.83
N PHE A 107 3.93 16.34 0.58
CA PHE A 107 2.47 16.34 0.65
C PHE A 107 1.96 16.81 2.02
N GLN A 108 2.59 16.35 3.11
CA GLN A 108 2.23 16.73 4.48
C GLN A 108 2.55 18.19 4.82
N LYS A 109 3.46 18.86 4.11
CA LYS A 109 3.68 20.31 4.27
C LYS A 109 2.48 21.11 3.78
N ASP A 110 1.90 20.69 2.65
CA ASP A 110 0.73 21.33 2.06
C ASP A 110 -0.58 20.89 2.74
N HIS A 111 -0.57 19.71 3.38
CA HIS A 111 -1.73 19.10 4.05
C HIS A 111 -1.36 18.73 5.51
N PRO A 112 -1.17 19.74 6.38
CA PRO A 112 -0.75 19.51 7.75
C PRO A 112 -1.77 18.67 8.53
N GLY A 113 -1.26 17.80 9.39
CA GLY A 113 -2.08 16.90 10.23
C GLY A 113 -2.50 15.60 9.57
N THR A 114 -2.19 15.38 8.28
CA THR A 114 -2.47 14.10 7.62
C THR A 114 -1.61 12.96 8.18
N VAL A 115 -2.21 11.76 8.23
CA VAL A 115 -1.58 10.48 8.59
C VAL A 115 -1.54 9.55 7.37
N PHE A 116 -0.67 8.53 7.40
CA PHE A 116 -0.54 7.62 6.26
C PHE A 116 -0.19 6.18 6.66
N THR A 117 -0.48 5.23 5.77
CA THR A 117 -0.05 3.83 5.89
C THR A 117 0.54 3.31 4.57
N TYR A 118 1.69 2.64 4.67
CA TYR A 118 2.30 1.90 3.55
C TYR A 118 1.61 0.56 3.27
N HIS A 119 0.68 0.15 4.15
CA HIS A 119 0.00 -1.14 4.13
C HIS A 119 -1.52 -0.96 4.22
N PRO A 120 -2.17 -0.34 3.22
CA PRO A 120 -3.62 -0.10 3.24
C PRO A 120 -4.45 -1.38 3.44
N SER A 121 -4.01 -2.53 2.91
CA SER A 121 -4.66 -3.82 3.17
C SER A 121 -4.58 -4.28 4.64
N ALA A 122 -3.53 -3.89 5.37
CA ALA A 122 -3.39 -4.23 6.78
C ALA A 122 -4.44 -3.51 7.65
N VAL A 123 -4.88 -2.34 7.21
CA VAL A 123 -5.95 -1.56 7.85
C VAL A 123 -7.34 -1.85 7.26
N GLY A 124 -7.46 -2.84 6.38
CA GLY A 124 -8.77 -3.30 5.86
C GLY A 124 -9.25 -2.64 4.57
N VAL A 125 -8.35 -2.03 3.79
CA VAL A 125 -8.68 -1.51 2.45
C VAL A 125 -8.41 -2.56 1.38
N ASP A 126 -9.42 -2.85 0.55
CA ASP A 126 -9.22 -3.59 -0.69
C ASP A 126 -8.56 -2.66 -1.72
N VAL A 127 -7.24 -2.74 -1.77
CA VAL A 127 -6.39 -1.91 -2.63
C VAL A 127 -6.68 -2.15 -4.11
N LEU A 128 -6.98 -3.39 -4.50
CA LEU A 128 -7.21 -3.76 -5.90
C LEU A 128 -8.54 -3.18 -6.38
N GLU A 129 -9.61 -3.40 -5.63
CA GLU A 129 -10.93 -2.87 -5.96
C GLU A 129 -10.93 -1.34 -5.93
N THR A 130 -10.32 -0.73 -4.91
CA THR A 130 -10.22 0.74 -4.79
C THR A 130 -9.45 1.33 -5.97
N ALA A 131 -8.29 0.75 -6.32
CA ALA A 131 -7.50 1.21 -7.46
C ALA A 131 -8.28 1.12 -8.77
N ARG A 132 -9.05 0.03 -8.97
CA ARG A 132 -9.93 -0.13 -10.14
C ARG A 132 -10.99 0.96 -10.20
N ASN A 133 -11.60 1.31 -9.07
CA ASN A 133 -12.65 2.35 -8.99
C ASN A 133 -12.15 3.74 -9.43
N VAL A 134 -10.86 4.04 -9.22
CA VAL A 134 -10.25 5.32 -9.63
C VAL A 134 -9.37 5.22 -10.88
N GLY A 135 -9.50 4.13 -11.64
CA GLY A 135 -8.83 3.97 -12.94
C GLY A 135 -7.32 3.72 -12.87
N ILE A 136 -6.79 3.26 -11.73
CA ILE A 136 -5.38 2.85 -11.60
C ILE A 136 -5.25 1.38 -12.09
N PRO A 137 -4.49 1.10 -13.15
CA PRO A 137 -4.40 -0.23 -13.75
C PRO A 137 -3.43 -1.14 -13.00
N LEU A 138 -3.83 -1.63 -11.81
CA LEU A 138 -3.05 -2.62 -11.06
C LEU A 138 -3.07 -3.98 -11.76
N GLN A 139 -1.91 -4.64 -11.78
CA GLN A 139 -1.75 -6.01 -12.24
C GLN A 139 -1.52 -6.89 -11.01
N GLU A 140 -2.27 -7.99 -10.89
CA GLU A 140 -2.07 -8.95 -9.79
C GLU A 140 -0.69 -9.63 -9.87
N ASN A 141 -0.20 -9.84 -11.10
CA ASN A 141 1.07 -10.51 -11.40
C ASN A 141 1.95 -9.63 -12.31
N PRO A 142 2.55 -8.54 -11.79
CA PRO A 142 3.25 -7.58 -12.63
C PRO A 142 4.57 -8.12 -13.17
N GLU A 143 4.72 -8.21 -14.50
CA GLU A 143 5.98 -8.63 -15.15
C GLU A 143 6.95 -7.47 -15.46
N LYS A 144 6.43 -6.24 -15.58
CA LYS A 144 7.20 -5.06 -16.01
C LYS A 144 6.87 -3.80 -15.23
N VAL A 145 5.62 -3.67 -14.79
CA VAL A 145 5.09 -2.47 -14.15
C VAL A 145 4.65 -2.82 -12.75
N PHE A 146 5.38 -2.32 -11.76
CA PHE A 146 5.03 -2.48 -10.35
C PHE A 146 4.39 -1.20 -9.82
N HIS A 147 3.41 -1.35 -8.92
CA HIS A 147 2.79 -0.23 -8.23
C HIS A 147 2.94 -0.40 -6.73
N LYS A 148 3.42 0.65 -6.07
CA LYS A 148 3.41 0.77 -4.63
C LYS A 148 2.39 1.84 -4.25
N ILE A 149 1.41 1.45 -3.42
CA ILE A 149 0.34 2.34 -2.98
C ILE A 149 0.52 2.66 -1.50
N VAL A 150 0.39 3.94 -1.17
CA VAL A 150 0.28 4.48 0.17
C VAL A 150 -1.08 5.15 0.28
N LEU A 151 -1.78 4.92 1.39
CA LEU A 151 -3.00 5.64 1.71
C LEU A 151 -2.67 6.77 2.69
N ILE A 152 -3.10 7.99 2.35
CA ILE A 152 -2.98 9.20 3.17
C ILE A 152 -4.40 9.70 3.47
N GLY A 153 -4.63 10.17 4.69
CA GLY A 153 -5.89 10.81 5.08
C GLY A 153 -5.73 11.65 6.34
N TYR A 154 -6.83 12.17 6.87
CA TYR A 154 -6.82 12.88 8.15
C TYR A 154 -7.13 11.92 9.29
N PRO A 155 -6.46 12.05 10.45
CA PRO A 155 -6.70 11.15 11.57
C PRO A 155 -8.10 11.35 12.15
N VAL A 156 -8.68 10.29 12.70
CA VAL A 156 -9.90 10.39 13.49
C VAL A 156 -9.63 11.26 14.72
N VAL A 157 -10.36 12.37 14.85
CA VAL A 157 -10.35 13.18 16.07
C VAL A 157 -11.35 12.54 17.03
N ARG A 158 -10.85 11.93 18.12
CA ARG A 158 -11.69 11.49 19.23
C ARG A 158 -11.66 12.58 20.29
N ASP A 159 -12.83 13.03 20.70
CA ASP A 159 -12.93 13.83 21.92
C ASP A 159 -12.34 13.03 23.08
N PRO A 160 -11.59 13.66 24.00
CA PRO A 160 -11.14 12.98 25.20
C PRO A 160 -12.37 12.40 25.91
N ILE A 161 -12.34 11.11 26.21
CA ILE A 161 -13.35 10.48 27.06
C ILE A 161 -13.18 11.15 28.43
N GLU A 162 -14.17 11.96 28.81
CA GLU A 162 -14.27 12.55 30.16
C GLU A 162 -14.36 11.49 31.26
#